data_AF-A0A699Q7F4-F1
#
_entry.id   AF-A0A699Q7F4-F1
#
_cell.length_a   1.000
_cell.length_b   1.000
_cell.length_c   1.000
_cell.angle_alpha   90.00
_cell.angle_beta   90.00
_cell.angle_gamma   90.00
#
_symmetry.space_group_name_H-M   'P 1'
#
loop_
_entity.id
_entity.type
_entity.pdbx_description
1 polymer ?
#
loop_
_entity_poly.entity_id
_entity_poly.type
_entity_poly.pdbx_seq_one_letter_code
_entity_poly.pdbx_strand_id
1 'polypeptide(L)'
;KRYVLVIVDDYSRYTWTHFLRSKYETPEVLFDFLRLIQRGLQAQVRVVRTDKGTEFLNQTLHAYFAAEGIQHQTSVARTPEQNGVVKRRNRTLVEAARTMLSATKVPLFFWAKAIASACFTQNRSLVIPRHEKTPYHIINDRKPSVKFFHIFGSVVSKSSAVSAADAPTQRHQYTTSLNNHTTLAPTCQTPSIAPTVKDRRR
;
A
#
# COMPACT_ATOMS: atom_id res chain seq x y z
N LYS A 1 10.31 13.04 3.19
CA LYS A 1 8.94 12.61 2.81
C LYS A 1 8.18 12.30 4.09
N ARG A 2 6.91 12.73 4.23
CA ARG A 2 6.13 12.71 5.48
C ARG A 2 4.88 11.82 5.41
N TYR A 3 4.44 11.50 4.20
CA TYR A 3 3.25 10.71 3.94
C TYR A 3 3.60 9.47 3.14
N VAL A 4 2.80 8.41 3.31
CA VAL A 4 2.84 7.22 2.48
C VAL A 4 1.47 6.99 1.88
N LEU A 5 1.43 6.88 0.55
CA LEU A 5 0.30 6.39 -0.21
C LEU A 5 0.47 4.87 -0.34
N VAL A 6 -0.40 4.13 0.34
CA VAL A 6 -0.44 2.66 0.27
C VAL A 6 -1.53 2.28 -0.72
N ILE A 7 -1.15 1.52 -1.74
CA ILE A 7 -2.03 1.07 -2.80
C ILE A 7 -2.10 -0.45 -2.75
N VAL A 8 -3.29 -1.03 -2.71
CA VAL A 8 -3.46 -2.49 -2.63
C VAL A 8 -4.33 -2.97 -3.79
N ASP A 9 -3.87 -3.99 -4.54
CA ASP A 9 -4.71 -4.73 -5.46
C ASP A 9 -5.62 -5.69 -4.69
N ASP A 10 -6.92 -5.64 -4.94
CA ASP A 10 -7.89 -6.46 -4.22
C ASP A 10 -7.81 -7.95 -4.54
N TYR A 11 -7.38 -8.32 -5.75
CA TYR A 11 -7.30 -9.73 -6.12
C TYR A 11 -6.04 -10.38 -5.54
N SER A 12 -4.87 -9.92 -5.97
CA SER A 12 -3.56 -10.47 -5.58
C SER A 12 -3.12 -10.05 -4.19
N ARG A 13 -3.80 -9.09 -3.54
CA ARG A 13 -3.35 -8.44 -2.29
C ARG A 13 -1.97 -7.80 -2.39
N TYR A 14 -1.43 -7.65 -3.59
CA TYR A 14 -0.15 -6.99 -3.79
C TYR A 14 -0.25 -5.54 -3.37
N THR A 15 0.77 -5.09 -2.66
CA THR A 15 0.79 -3.75 -2.09
C THR A 15 1.93 -2.94 -2.69
N TRP A 16 1.64 -1.72 -3.13
CA TRP A 16 2.63 -0.72 -3.51
C TRP A 16 2.62 0.41 -2.48
N THR A 17 3.78 1.02 -2.26
CA THR A 17 3.94 2.14 -1.31
C THR A 17 4.67 3.27 -2.00
N HIS A 18 4.05 4.44 -2.07
CA HIS A 18 4.65 5.66 -2.60
C HIS A 18 4.81 6.67 -1.47
N PHE A 19 6.01 7.24 -1.34
CA PHE A 19 6.29 8.21 -0.29
C PHE A 19 6.14 9.63 -0.87
N LEU A 20 5.41 10.49 -0.17
CA LEU A 20 5.08 11.85 -0.58
C LEU A 20 5.66 12.88 0.40
N ARG A 21 5.99 14.09 -0.07
CA ARG A 21 6.33 15.22 0.81
C ARG A 21 5.07 15.87 1.37
N SER A 22 4.00 15.92 0.56
CA SER A 22 2.70 16.49 0.90
C SER A 22 1.56 15.60 0.41
N LYS A 23 0.39 15.66 1.05
CA LYS A 23 -0.83 14.94 0.60
C LYS A 23 -1.33 15.42 -0.77
N TYR A 24 -0.96 16.64 -1.18
CA TYR A 24 -1.39 17.21 -2.46
C TYR A 24 -0.63 16.66 -3.67
N GLU A 25 0.48 15.93 -3.46
CA GLU A 25 1.21 15.20 -4.52
C GLU A 25 0.47 13.92 -4.96
N THR A 26 -0.59 13.53 -4.23
CA THR A 26 -1.32 12.27 -4.45
C THR A 26 -1.84 12.10 -5.88
N PRO A 27 -2.49 13.11 -6.51
CA PRO A 27 -3.02 12.95 -7.86
C PRO A 27 -1.94 12.63 -8.90
N GLU A 28 -0.85 13.39 -8.91
CA GLU A 28 0.26 13.20 -9.86
C GLU A 28 0.88 11.81 -9.71
N VAL A 29 1.20 11.42 -8.47
CA VAL A 29 1.78 10.11 -8.18
C VAL A 29 0.82 8.98 -8.54
N LEU A 30 -0.49 9.17 -8.33
CA LEU A 30 -1.49 8.17 -8.67
C LEU A 30 -1.66 8.03 -10.19
N PHE A 31 -1.63 9.12 -10.96
CA PHE A 31 -1.69 9.07 -12.42
C PHE A 31 -0.51 8.31 -13.02
N ASP A 32 0.70 8.67 -12.59
CA ASP A 32 1.93 8.01 -13.05
C ASP A 32 1.93 6.52 -12.67
N PHE A 33 1.48 6.21 -11.46
CA PHE A 33 1.34 4.83 -11.00
C PHE A 33 0.35 4.04 -11.86
N LEU A 34 -0.85 4.56 -12.10
CA LEU A 34 -1.88 3.87 -12.88
C LEU A 34 -1.41 3.63 -14.31
N ARG A 35 -0.77 4.62 -14.95
CA ARG A 35 -0.16 4.46 -16.27
C ARG A 35 0.96 3.44 -16.29
N LEU A 36 1.79 3.38 -15.25
CA LEU A 36 2.88 2.41 -15.15
C LEU A 36 2.32 0.99 -15.02
N ILE A 37 1.34 0.78 -14.14
CA ILE A 37 0.75 -0.53 -13.90
C ILE A 37 -0.06 -1.01 -15.09
N GLN A 38 -0.85 -0.13 -15.72
CA GLN A 38 -1.65 -0.52 -16.88
C GLN A 38 -0.76 -0.98 -18.05
N ARG A 39 0.35 -0.26 -18.30
CA ARG A 39 1.32 -0.63 -19.33
C ARG A 39 2.12 -1.87 -18.94
N GLY A 40 2.58 -1.94 -17.69
CA GLY A 40 3.36 -3.08 -17.20
C GLY A 40 2.56 -4.37 -17.21
N LEU A 41 1.37 -4.37 -16.61
CA LEU A 41 0.51 -5.56 -16.54
C LEU A 41 -0.23 -5.86 -17.85
N GLN A 42 -0.13 -4.98 -18.86
CA GLN A 42 -0.93 -5.04 -20.09
C GLN A 42 -2.44 -5.21 -19.78
N ALA A 43 -2.92 -4.51 -18.75
CA ALA A 43 -4.28 -4.64 -18.24
C ALA A 43 -4.84 -3.27 -17.85
N GLN A 44 -6.12 -3.03 -18.15
CA GLN A 44 -6.78 -1.78 -17.77
C GLN A 44 -7.31 -1.87 -16.33
N VAL A 45 -7.00 -0.85 -15.52
CA VAL A 45 -7.64 -0.67 -14.22
C VAL A 45 -9.09 -0.25 -14.48
N ARG A 46 -10.05 -0.96 -13.91
CA ARG A 46 -11.48 -0.65 -14.11
C ARG A 46 -12.10 0.11 -12.95
N VAL A 47 -11.61 -0.12 -11.74
CA VAL A 47 -12.20 0.46 -10.52
C VAL A 47 -11.09 0.96 -9.62
N VAL A 48 -11.24 2.16 -9.08
CA VAL A 48 -10.39 2.66 -7.99
C VAL A 48 -11.29 2.95 -6.82
N ARG A 49 -10.93 2.45 -5.63
CA ARG A 49 -11.67 2.72 -4.40
C ARG A 49 -10.83 3.57 -3.46
N THR A 50 -11.34 4.69 -3.01
CA THR A 50 -10.66 5.53 -2.02
C THR A 50 -11.53 5.73 -0.80
N ASP A 51 -10.94 6.18 0.29
CA ASP A 51 -11.73 6.81 1.33
C ASP A 51 -12.21 8.20 0.89
N LYS A 52 -12.95 8.88 1.77
CA LYS A 52 -13.39 10.27 1.58
C LYS A 52 -12.32 11.28 1.98
N GLY A 53 -11.04 10.90 1.91
CA GLY A 53 -9.92 11.80 2.13
C GLY A 53 -9.95 12.97 1.15
N THR A 54 -9.67 14.17 1.63
CA THR A 54 -9.65 15.40 0.82
C THR A 54 -8.70 15.30 -0.38
N GLU A 55 -7.63 14.52 -0.27
CA GLU A 55 -6.68 14.26 -1.34
C GLU A 55 -7.27 13.44 -2.51
N PHE A 56 -8.36 12.70 -2.28
CA PHE A 56 -9.03 11.86 -3.26
C PHE A 56 -10.32 12.49 -3.80
N LEU A 57 -10.82 13.53 -3.13
CA LEU A 57 -12.01 14.30 -3.53
C LEU A 57 -11.60 15.57 -4.28
N ASN A 58 -10.84 15.41 -5.37
CA ASN A 58 -10.42 16.52 -6.24
C ASN A 58 -11.01 16.33 -7.65
N GLN A 59 -11.49 17.43 -8.23
CA GLN A 59 -11.97 17.49 -9.61
C GLN A 59 -10.95 16.95 -10.62
N THR A 60 -9.66 17.17 -10.41
CA THR A 60 -8.59 16.67 -11.29
C THR A 60 -8.55 15.14 -11.35
N LEU A 61 -8.67 14.47 -10.18
CA LEU A 61 -8.73 13.00 -10.11
C LEU A 61 -9.99 12.46 -10.79
N HIS A 62 -11.13 13.11 -10.52
CA HIS A 62 -12.40 12.71 -11.12
C HIS A 62 -12.38 12.82 -12.65
N ALA A 63 -11.87 13.93 -13.19
CA ALA A 63 -11.73 14.13 -14.63
C ALA A 63 -10.79 13.09 -15.27
N TYR A 64 -9.67 12.79 -14.61
CA TYR A 64 -8.74 11.75 -15.07
C TYR A 64 -9.39 10.37 -15.10
N PHE A 65 -10.07 9.97 -14.02
CA PHE A 65 -10.73 8.66 -13.97
C PHE A 65 -11.82 8.53 -15.04
N ALA A 66 -12.61 9.58 -15.26
CA ALA A 66 -13.60 9.60 -16.34
C ALA A 66 -12.95 9.45 -17.72
N ALA A 67 -11.83 10.14 -17.98
CA ALA A 67 -11.11 10.06 -19.25
C ALA A 67 -10.49 8.66 -19.50
N GLU A 68 -9.99 8.00 -18.46
CA GLU A 68 -9.43 6.64 -18.55
C GLU A 68 -10.48 5.52 -18.49
N GLY A 69 -11.77 5.87 -18.32
CA GLY A 69 -12.86 4.91 -18.14
C GLY A 69 -12.81 4.15 -16.82
N ILE A 70 -12.17 4.72 -15.80
CA ILE A 70 -12.02 4.14 -14.46
C ILE A 70 -13.21 4.54 -13.60
N GLN A 71 -13.91 3.56 -13.03
CA GLN A 71 -14.96 3.81 -12.06
C GLN A 71 -14.35 4.16 -10.69
N HIS A 72 -14.53 5.40 -10.25
CA HIS A 72 -14.14 5.83 -8.91
C HIS A 72 -15.24 5.51 -7.89
N GLN A 73 -14.92 4.72 -6.88
CA GLN A 73 -15.79 4.43 -5.75
C GLN A 73 -15.21 5.06 -4.49
N THR A 74 -16.07 5.69 -3.67
CA THR A 74 -15.67 6.24 -2.37
C THR A 74 -16.32 5.43 -1.26
N SER A 75 -15.55 5.08 -0.22
CA SER A 75 -16.10 4.35 0.92
C SER A 75 -17.12 5.22 1.66
N VAL A 76 -18.30 4.68 1.95
CA VAL A 76 -19.33 5.40 2.70
C VAL A 76 -19.00 5.37 4.19
N ALA A 77 -19.36 6.44 4.91
CA ALA A 77 -19.29 6.40 6.37
C ALA A 77 -20.24 5.28 6.85
N ARG A 78 -19.74 4.39 7.73
CA ARG A 78 -20.42 3.19 8.29
C ARG A 78 -20.31 1.87 7.51
N THR A 79 -19.57 1.77 6.40
CA THR A 79 -19.21 0.49 5.74
C THR A 79 -17.70 0.18 5.85
N PRO A 80 -17.19 -0.09 7.06
CA PRO A 80 -15.76 -0.29 7.28
C PRO A 80 -15.17 -1.49 6.53
N GLU A 81 -15.98 -2.45 6.06
CA GLU A 81 -15.50 -3.60 5.29
C GLU A 81 -14.89 -3.18 3.94
N GLN A 82 -15.45 -2.17 3.28
CA GLN A 82 -15.07 -1.77 1.92
C GLN A 82 -13.61 -1.31 1.84
N ASN A 83 -13.14 -0.55 2.83
CA ASN A 83 -11.73 -0.15 2.94
C ASN A 83 -10.95 -0.98 3.98
N GLY A 84 -11.55 -2.06 4.49
CA GLY A 84 -10.98 -2.86 5.56
C GLY A 84 -9.69 -3.57 5.16
N VAL A 85 -9.51 -3.87 3.87
CA VAL A 85 -8.28 -4.49 3.34
C VAL A 85 -7.10 -3.52 3.45
N VAL A 86 -7.20 -2.34 2.83
CA VAL A 86 -6.11 -1.36 2.85
C VAL A 86 -5.83 -0.86 4.27
N LYS A 87 -6.88 -0.63 5.08
CA LYS A 87 -6.71 -0.20 6.47
C LYS A 87 -5.91 -1.20 7.28
N ARG A 88 -6.25 -2.49 7.20
CA ARG A 88 -5.49 -3.56 7.86
C ARG A 88 -4.07 -3.66 7.31
N ARG A 89 -3.91 -3.63 5.98
CA ARG A 89 -2.60 -3.72 5.34
C ARG A 89 -1.68 -2.59 5.77
N ASN A 90 -2.17 -1.37 5.76
CA ASN A 90 -1.44 -0.19 6.16
C ASN A 90 -1.04 -0.25 7.64
N ARG A 91 -1.94 -0.65 8.55
CA ARG A 91 -1.61 -0.89 9.95
C ARG A 91 -0.47 -1.91 10.10
N THR A 92 -0.57 -3.05 9.42
CA THR A 92 0.47 -4.09 9.46
C THR A 92 1.81 -3.61 8.92
N LEU A 93 1.84 -2.77 7.87
CA LEU A 93 3.08 -2.18 7.35
C LEU A 93 3.72 -1.21 8.34
N VAL A 94 2.91 -0.36 8.97
CA VAL A 94 3.39 0.61 9.97
C VAL A 94 3.91 -0.10 11.20
N GLU A 95 3.21 -1.12 11.70
CA GLU A 95 3.66 -1.93 12.84
C GLU A 95 4.96 -2.65 12.53
N ALA A 96 5.06 -3.34 11.38
CA ALA A 96 6.29 -4.02 10.96
C ALA A 96 7.48 -3.05 10.83
N ALA A 97 7.25 -1.86 10.27
CA ALA A 97 8.29 -0.84 10.14
C ALA A 97 8.77 -0.33 11.51
N ARG A 98 7.86 -0.10 12.47
CA ARG A 98 8.21 0.28 13.84
C ARG A 98 9.02 -0.82 14.52
N THR A 99 8.61 -2.08 14.39
CA THR A 99 9.35 -3.23 14.94
C THR A 99 10.76 -3.32 14.34
N MET A 100 10.92 -3.19 13.02
CA MET A 100 12.23 -3.22 12.38
C MET A 100 13.14 -2.11 12.91
N LEU A 101 12.66 -0.86 12.95
CA LEU A 101 13.44 0.28 13.45
C LEU A 101 13.87 0.09 14.91
N SER A 102 12.95 -0.38 15.76
CA SER A 102 13.19 -0.62 17.18
C SER A 102 14.22 -1.73 17.39
N ALA A 103 14.07 -2.87 16.69
CA ALA A 103 14.97 -4.01 16.80
C ALA A 103 16.40 -3.67 16.34
N THR A 104 16.53 -2.85 15.29
CA THR A 104 17.84 -2.51 14.72
C THR A 104 18.45 -1.26 15.32
N LYS A 105 17.75 -0.58 16.24
CA LYS A 105 18.16 0.70 16.85
C LYS A 105 18.52 1.77 15.81
N VAL A 106 17.82 1.76 14.68
CA VAL A 106 18.04 2.70 13.57
C VAL A 106 17.13 3.93 13.76
N PRO A 107 17.61 5.16 13.49
CA PRO A 107 16.80 6.36 13.68
C PRO A 107 15.47 6.39 12.91
N LEU A 108 14.46 7.05 13.47
CA LEU A 108 13.10 7.12 12.91
C LEU A 108 13.04 7.77 11.52
N PHE A 109 14.01 8.61 11.14
CA PHE A 109 14.03 9.21 9.80
C PHE A 109 14.17 8.15 8.68
N PHE A 110 14.57 6.91 9.00
CA PHE A 110 14.57 5.78 8.07
C PHE A 110 13.20 5.09 7.91
N TRP A 111 12.11 5.61 8.50
CA TRP A 111 10.77 5.00 8.44
C TRP A 111 10.29 4.67 7.02
N ALA A 112 10.60 5.52 6.03
CA ALA A 112 10.23 5.26 4.64
C ALA A 112 10.93 4.00 4.11
N LYS A 113 12.23 3.84 4.40
CA LYS A 113 12.99 2.63 4.04
C LYS A 113 12.46 1.41 4.78
N ALA A 114 12.09 1.56 6.05
CA ALA A 114 11.49 0.49 6.85
C ALA A 114 10.14 0.04 6.26
N ILE A 115 9.23 0.95 5.93
CA ILE A 115 7.94 0.60 5.31
C ILE A 115 8.15 -0.06 3.94
N ALA A 116 9.05 0.47 3.11
CA ALA A 116 9.36 -0.12 1.81
C ALA A 116 9.87 -1.57 1.96
N SER A 117 10.74 -1.80 2.94
CA SER A 117 11.29 -3.13 3.26
C SER A 117 10.19 -4.06 3.78
N ALA A 118 9.32 -3.58 4.67
CA ALA A 118 8.17 -4.36 5.17
C ALA A 118 7.26 -4.78 4.02
N CYS A 119 6.93 -3.84 3.13
CA CYS A 119 6.07 -4.08 1.98
C CYS A 119 6.69 -5.11 1.02
N PHE A 120 7.98 -4.93 0.69
CA PHE A 120 8.73 -5.83 -0.16
C PHE A 120 8.77 -7.26 0.38
N THR A 121 9.07 -7.41 1.66
CA THR A 121 9.10 -8.72 2.34
C THR A 121 7.71 -9.34 2.37
N GLN A 122 6.71 -8.60 2.82
CA GLN A 122 5.35 -9.14 2.96
C GLN A 122 4.71 -9.53 1.63
N ASN A 123 5.01 -8.84 0.52
CA ASN A 123 4.52 -9.25 -0.80
C ASN A 123 5.12 -10.58 -1.28
N ARG A 124 6.25 -10.99 -0.72
CA ARG A 124 7.01 -12.18 -1.14
C ARG A 124 6.98 -13.32 -0.12
N SER A 125 6.62 -13.07 1.13
CA SER A 125 6.62 -14.09 2.19
C SER A 125 5.23 -14.42 2.74
N LEU A 126 4.27 -13.49 2.70
CA LEU A 126 2.93 -13.76 3.23
C LEU A 126 2.08 -14.48 2.19
N VAL A 127 1.63 -15.68 2.53
CA VAL A 127 0.72 -16.47 1.70
C VAL A 127 -0.71 -15.98 1.92
N ILE A 128 -1.45 -15.79 0.82
CA ILE A 128 -2.86 -15.48 0.87
C ILE A 128 -3.61 -16.82 0.93
N PRO A 129 -4.34 -17.14 2.01
CA PRO A 129 -4.94 -18.46 2.19
C PRO A 129 -5.85 -18.86 1.02
N ARG A 130 -6.61 -17.91 0.46
CA ARG A 130 -7.52 -18.16 -0.67
C ARG A 130 -6.83 -18.72 -1.93
N HIS A 131 -5.58 -18.35 -2.15
CA HIS A 131 -4.84 -18.69 -3.37
C HIS A 131 -3.66 -19.63 -3.12
N GLU A 132 -3.32 -19.89 -1.85
CA GLU A 132 -2.12 -20.62 -1.43
C GLU A 132 -0.83 -20.09 -2.08
N LYS A 133 -0.84 -18.79 -2.43
CA LYS A 133 0.20 -18.10 -3.18
C LYS A 133 0.53 -16.77 -2.51
N THR A 134 1.77 -16.32 -2.68
CA THR A 134 2.17 -14.98 -2.24
C THR A 134 1.69 -13.93 -3.25
N PRO A 135 1.45 -12.67 -2.82
CA PRO A 135 1.09 -11.60 -3.76
C PRO A 135 2.04 -11.49 -4.96
N TYR A 136 3.35 -11.62 -4.72
CA TYR A 136 4.36 -11.59 -5.78
C TYR A 136 4.17 -12.73 -6.78
N HIS A 137 3.88 -13.94 -6.31
CA HIS A 137 3.65 -15.08 -7.19
C HIS A 137 2.37 -14.92 -8.02
N ILE A 138 1.33 -14.26 -7.49
CA ILE A 138 0.10 -14.00 -8.27
C ILE A 138 0.36 -13.00 -9.38
N ILE A 139 1.05 -11.88 -9.11
CA ILE A 139 1.28 -10.83 -10.12
C ILE A 139 2.33 -11.23 -11.17
N ASN A 140 3.37 -11.98 -10.78
CA ASN A 140 4.49 -12.28 -11.67
C ASN A 140 4.48 -13.71 -12.21
N ASP A 141 3.47 -14.51 -11.84
CA ASP A 141 3.36 -15.96 -12.09
C ASP A 141 4.64 -16.74 -11.76
N ARG A 142 5.43 -16.22 -10.80
CA ARG A 142 6.76 -16.71 -10.46
C ARG A 142 6.93 -16.78 -8.96
N LYS A 143 7.37 -17.93 -8.45
CA LYS A 143 7.65 -18.06 -7.00
C LYS A 143 8.78 -17.09 -6.61
N PRO A 144 8.60 -16.28 -5.55
CA PRO A 144 9.67 -15.41 -5.11
C PRO A 144 10.84 -16.24 -4.60
N SER A 145 12.06 -15.86 -4.97
CA SER A 145 13.24 -16.36 -4.27
C SER A 145 13.33 -15.65 -2.92
N VAL A 146 13.77 -16.37 -1.88
CA VAL A 146 14.01 -15.82 -0.54
C VAL A 146 15.50 -15.63 -0.24
N LYS A 147 16.39 -16.05 -1.16
CA LYS A 147 17.85 -16.06 -0.96
C LYS A 147 18.46 -14.66 -0.80
N PHE A 148 17.77 -13.62 -1.27
CA PHE A 148 18.24 -12.23 -1.23
C PHE A 148 17.73 -11.43 -0.02
N PHE A 149 16.99 -12.06 0.91
CA PHE A 149 16.54 -11.33 2.09
C PHE A 149 17.71 -11.04 3.03
N HIS A 150 17.85 -9.76 3.38
CA HIS A 150 18.83 -9.28 4.34
C HIS A 150 18.12 -8.67 5.55
N ILE A 151 18.78 -8.77 6.70
CA ILE A 151 18.30 -8.11 7.93
C ILE A 151 18.32 -6.60 7.69
N PHE A 152 17.17 -5.96 7.90
CA PHE A 152 17.06 -4.50 7.84
C PHE A 152 18.12 -3.85 8.74
N GLY A 153 18.76 -2.76 8.29
CA GLY A 153 19.78 -2.07 9.08
C GLY A 153 21.17 -2.72 9.09
N SER A 154 21.38 -3.87 8.44
CA SER A 154 22.71 -4.44 8.25
C SER A 154 23.56 -3.60 7.27
N VAL A 155 24.89 -3.56 7.46
CA VAL A 155 25.87 -2.87 6.60
C VAL A 155 25.77 -3.31 5.14
N VAL A 156 25.33 -4.55 4.91
CA VAL A 156 25.18 -5.17 3.57
C VAL A 156 23.85 -4.80 2.89
N SER A 157 22.97 -4.03 3.56
CA SER A 157 21.69 -3.60 3.00
C SER A 157 21.88 -2.50 1.93
N LYS A 158 22.54 -2.82 0.82
CA LYS A 158 22.50 -1.98 -0.37
C LYS A 158 21.04 -1.83 -0.76
N SER A 159 20.66 -0.58 -0.97
CA SER A 159 19.33 -0.14 -1.36
C SER A 159 18.79 -1.06 -2.45
N SER A 160 17.78 -1.86 -2.13
CA SER A 160 16.87 -2.35 -3.15
C SER A 160 16.18 -1.11 -3.72
N ALA A 161 16.81 -0.52 -4.74
CA ALA A 161 16.16 0.43 -5.60
C ALA A 161 14.81 -0.19 -5.97
N VAL A 162 13.75 0.62 -5.93
CA VAL A 162 12.45 0.29 -6.52
C VAL A 162 12.76 -0.21 -7.92
N SER A 163 12.80 -1.52 -8.10
CA SER A 163 13.29 -2.11 -9.32
C SER A 163 12.19 -1.94 -10.34
N ALA A 164 12.38 -0.98 -11.23
CA ALA A 164 11.68 -0.85 -12.49
C ALA A 164 12.09 -1.96 -13.47
N ALA A 165 12.32 -3.19 -12.98
CA ALA A 165 12.93 -4.28 -13.76
C ALA A 165 12.05 -5.53 -13.89
N ASP A 166 10.97 -5.66 -13.12
CA ASP A 166 10.09 -6.82 -13.24
C ASP A 166 8.88 -6.42 -14.09
N ALA A 167 9.06 -6.44 -15.41
CA ALA A 167 7.96 -6.35 -16.37
C ALA A 167 7.04 -7.57 -16.21
N PRO A 168 5.75 -7.38 -15.95
CA PRO A 168 4.80 -8.49 -15.84
C PRO A 168 4.74 -9.29 -17.14
N THR A 169 4.90 -10.60 -17.03
CA THR A 169 4.64 -11.54 -18.14
C THR A 169 3.14 -11.63 -18.36
N GLN A 170 2.71 -11.60 -19.62
CA GLN A 170 1.31 -11.60 -20.05
C GLN A 170 0.43 -12.60 -19.27
N ARG A 171 -0.72 -12.14 -18.74
CA ARG A 171 -2.06 -12.76 -18.97
C ARG A 171 -3.18 -12.28 -18.04
N HIS A 172 -4.38 -12.48 -18.60
CA HIS A 172 -5.76 -12.55 -18.09
C HIS A 172 -6.33 -11.38 -17.27
N GLN A 173 -7.50 -10.91 -17.74
CA GLN A 173 -8.23 -9.75 -17.28
C GLN A 173 -8.72 -9.94 -15.83
N TYR A 174 -7.95 -9.45 -14.87
CA TYR A 174 -8.41 -9.31 -13.49
C TYR A 174 -8.69 -7.83 -13.19
N THR A 175 -9.95 -7.52 -12.92
CA THR A 175 -10.44 -6.21 -12.46
C THR A 175 -9.73 -5.83 -11.16
N THR A 176 -8.67 -5.04 -11.27
CA THR A 176 -7.88 -4.56 -10.12
C THR A 176 -8.62 -3.38 -9.49
N SER A 177 -9.06 -3.52 -8.25
CA SER A 177 -9.49 -2.38 -7.44
C SER A 177 -8.38 -1.94 -6.52
N LEU A 178 -7.94 -0.69 -6.70
CA LEU A 178 -6.91 -0.06 -5.89
C LEU A 178 -7.53 0.62 -4.68
N ASN A 179 -7.07 0.26 -3.49
CA ASN A 179 -7.49 0.87 -2.23
C ASN A 179 -6.38 1.76 -1.67
N ASN A 180 -6.67 3.03 -1.37
CA ASN A 180 -5.69 4.01 -0.86
C ASN A 180 -6.01 4.48 0.57
N HIS A 181 -5.05 4.34 1.49
CA HIS A 181 -5.13 4.95 2.84
C HIS A 181 -3.84 5.71 3.13
N THR A 182 -3.96 6.99 3.48
CA THR A 182 -2.85 7.86 3.88
C THR A 182 -2.70 7.82 5.40
N THR A 183 -1.59 7.28 5.93
CA THR A 183 -1.28 7.36 7.37
C THR A 183 -0.21 8.40 7.63
N LEU A 184 -0.46 9.26 8.63
CA LEU A 184 0.50 10.23 9.16
C LEU A 184 1.66 9.50 9.85
N ALA A 185 2.88 10.00 9.66
CA ALA A 185 4.07 9.52 10.36
C ALA A 185 3.83 9.52 11.89
N PRO A 186 4.31 8.52 12.64
CA PRO A 186 4.08 8.44 14.07
C PRO A 186 4.74 9.62 14.78
N THR A 187 3.94 10.53 15.30
CA THR A 187 4.37 11.47 16.34
C THR A 187 4.48 10.70 17.65
N CYS A 188 5.64 10.79 18.28
CA CYS A 188 5.88 10.25 19.63
C CYS A 188 4.88 10.87 20.60
N GLN A 189 4.04 10.05 21.24
CA GLN A 189 3.37 10.40 22.48
C GLN A 189 3.52 9.24 23.45
N THR A 190 4.16 9.54 24.58
CA THR A 190 4.27 8.72 25.79
C THR A 190 2.88 8.60 26.44
N PRO A 191 2.52 7.48 27.09
CA PRO A 191 1.12 7.12 27.33
C PRO A 191 0.52 7.81 28.56
N SER A 192 -0.80 8.05 28.51
CA SER A 192 -1.63 8.23 29.71
C SER A 192 -2.88 7.35 29.58
N ILE A 193 -3.24 6.68 30.67
CA ILE A 193 -4.21 5.58 30.77
C ILE A 193 -5.56 6.08 31.33
N ALA A 194 -6.66 5.66 30.65
CA ALA A 194 -8.04 5.33 31.11
C ALA A 194 -9.05 6.44 31.55
N PRO A 195 -10.39 6.16 31.65
CA PRO A 195 -11.30 5.23 30.90
C PRO A 195 -12.71 5.82 30.51
N THR A 196 -13.57 4.98 29.87
CA THR A 196 -15.09 4.97 29.82
C THR A 196 -15.78 5.90 28.77
N VAL A 197 -16.88 5.59 28.03
CA VAL A 197 -18.16 4.88 28.30
C VAL A 197 -18.77 4.26 27.01
N LYS A 198 -19.38 3.06 27.13
CA LYS A 198 -20.33 2.45 26.17
C LYS A 198 -21.74 3.01 26.41
N ASP A 199 -22.49 3.35 25.36
CA ASP A 199 -23.96 3.31 25.41
C ASP A 199 -24.48 2.29 24.39
N ARG A 200 -25.30 1.38 24.90
CA ARG A 200 -25.95 0.25 24.23
C ARG A 200 -27.42 0.44 24.59
N ARG A 201 -28.28 0.77 23.62
CA ARG A 201 -29.74 0.76 23.84
C ARG A 201 -30.39 -0.37 23.05
N ARG A 202 -30.86 -1.31 23.88
CA ARG A 202 -31.83 -2.42 23.74
C ARG A 202 -31.78 -3.27 22.49
#